data_AF-A0A538P119-F1
#
_entry.id   AF-A0A538P119-F1
#
_cell.length_a   1.000
_cell.length_b   1.000
_cell.length_c   1.000
_cell.angle_alpha   90.00
_cell.angle_beta   90.00
_cell.angle_gamma   90.00
#
_symmetry.space_group_name_H-M   'P 1'
#
loop_
_entity.id
_entity.type
_entity.pdbx_description
1 polymer ?
#
loop_
_entity_poly.entity_id
_entity_poly.type
_entity_poly.pdbx_seq_one_letter_code
_entity_poly.pdbx_strand_id
1 'polypeptide(L)'
;MNARTKTLFHFTKSLDILLRILEEGFWPHYSLEDISWLNGPVPRLAWPIVSFCDIPISRLHEHTNFYGNYGIGLCRERWRATGLNPLLYVSSDSIVKESLRELLLEVENNRDLRSKTNAMVMLAHCKPLGGWMTASGEKKMEKDFYSECESLIVRVFRVFRVFRG
;
A
#
# COMPACT_ATOMS: atom_id res chain seq x y z
N MET A 1 -25.68 7.60 6.05
CA MET A 1 -25.00 6.38 5.59
C MET A 1 -23.52 6.52 5.87
N ASN A 2 -22.89 5.56 6.56
CA ASN A 2 -21.43 5.53 6.68
C ASN A 2 -20.90 4.85 5.41
N ALA A 3 -20.36 5.62 4.48
CA ALA A 3 -19.95 5.13 3.16
C ALA A 3 -18.70 4.23 3.20
N ARG A 4 -18.02 4.13 4.34
CA ARG A 4 -16.77 3.39 4.50
C ARG A 4 -16.93 2.18 5.41
N THR A 5 -16.23 1.10 5.09
CA THR A 5 -16.34 -0.12 5.88
C THR A 5 -15.65 0.05 7.24
N LYS A 6 -16.00 -0.75 8.23
CA LYS A 6 -15.31 -0.75 9.53
C LYS A 6 -14.07 -1.65 9.52
N THR A 7 -13.69 -2.22 8.37
CA THR A 7 -12.67 -3.26 8.27
C THR A 7 -11.74 -2.98 7.10
N LEU A 8 -10.44 -2.93 7.36
CA LEU A 8 -9.42 -2.92 6.32
C LEU A 8 -9.01 -4.36 5.99
N PHE A 9 -8.81 -4.66 4.72
CA PHE A 9 -8.44 -6.00 4.28
C PHE A 9 -7.03 -6.04 3.70
N HIS A 10 -6.25 -7.03 4.12
CA HIS A 10 -5.00 -7.42 3.46
C HIS A 10 -5.23 -8.73 2.71
N PHE A 11 -4.80 -8.81 1.45
CA PHE A 11 -4.93 -10.00 0.61
C PHE A 11 -3.58 -10.60 0.27
N THR A 12 -3.55 -11.93 0.13
CA THR A 12 -2.39 -12.68 -0.31
C THR A 12 -2.80 -13.85 -1.22
N LYS A 13 -1.90 -14.25 -2.11
CA LYS A 13 -2.08 -15.38 -3.04
C LYS A 13 -1.70 -16.72 -2.42
N SER A 14 -0.94 -16.72 -1.32
CA SER A 14 -0.41 -17.92 -0.69
C SER A 14 -1.08 -18.17 0.65
N LEU A 15 -1.63 -19.38 0.81
CA LEU A 15 -2.13 -19.85 2.11
C LEU A 15 -1.01 -19.89 3.14
N ASP A 16 0.21 -20.28 2.76
CA ASP A 16 1.35 -20.32 3.67
C ASP A 16 1.68 -18.92 4.19
N ILE A 17 1.64 -17.89 3.32
CA ILE A 17 1.80 -16.50 3.76
C ILE A 17 0.70 -16.10 4.72
N LEU A 18 -0.56 -16.48 4.45
CA LEU A 18 -1.68 -16.21 5.35
C LEU A 18 -1.42 -16.83 6.74
N LEU A 19 -1.05 -18.12 6.80
CA LEU A 19 -0.78 -18.84 8.04
C LEU A 19 0.37 -18.18 8.81
N ARG A 20 1.46 -17.82 8.11
CA ARG A 20 2.56 -17.08 8.72
C ARG A 20 2.15 -15.72 9.28
N ILE A 21 1.25 -14.99 8.61
CA ILE A 21 0.74 -13.73 9.16
C ILE A 21 -0.04 -13.96 10.46
N LEU A 22 -0.79 -15.05 10.55
CA LEU A 22 -1.54 -15.40 11.76
C LEU A 22 -0.62 -15.81 12.91
N GLU A 23 0.49 -16.51 12.62
CA GLU A 23 1.46 -16.96 13.61
C GLU A 23 2.45 -15.86 14.04
N GLU A 24 2.98 -15.12 13.07
CA GLU A 24 4.10 -14.21 13.25
C GLU A 24 3.70 -12.74 13.26
N GLY A 25 2.55 -12.39 12.68
CA GLY A 25 2.12 -11.01 12.41
C GLY A 25 2.44 -10.56 10.98
N PHE A 26 2.13 -9.30 10.68
CA PHE A 26 2.37 -8.75 9.35
C PHE A 26 3.83 -8.33 9.20
N TRP A 27 4.48 -8.92 8.20
CA TRP A 27 5.83 -8.56 7.77
C TRP A 27 5.78 -7.76 6.47
N PRO A 28 6.46 -6.60 6.42
CA PRO A 28 6.61 -5.87 5.17
C PRO A 28 7.29 -6.74 4.12
N HIS A 29 6.75 -6.72 2.90
CA HIS A 29 7.37 -7.34 1.73
C HIS A 29 7.68 -6.23 0.72
N TYR A 30 8.65 -6.48 -0.17
CA TYR A 30 8.97 -5.54 -1.23
C TYR A 30 7.85 -5.56 -2.28
N SER A 31 7.03 -4.50 -2.31
CA SER A 31 6.07 -4.23 -3.37
C SER A 31 6.73 -3.35 -4.43
N LEU A 32 6.80 -3.85 -5.67
CA LEU A 32 7.33 -3.10 -6.81
C LEU A 32 6.23 -2.19 -7.38
N GLU A 33 6.35 -0.89 -7.16
CA GLU A 33 5.40 0.12 -7.62
C GLU A 33 5.90 0.86 -8.87
N ASP A 34 4.97 1.25 -9.74
CA ASP A 34 5.24 2.17 -10.85
C ASP A 34 5.24 3.61 -10.34
N ILE A 35 6.36 4.29 -10.51
CA ILE A 35 6.54 5.70 -10.14
C ILE A 35 6.84 6.60 -11.34
N SER A 36 6.66 6.10 -12.56
CA SER A 36 6.86 6.86 -13.79
C SER A 36 5.93 8.08 -13.90
N TRP A 37 4.81 8.07 -13.17
CA TRP A 37 3.89 9.19 -13.04
C TRP A 37 4.52 10.44 -12.39
N LEU A 38 5.62 10.29 -11.65
CA LEU A 38 6.44 11.41 -11.13
C LEU A 38 7.38 11.98 -12.19
N ASN A 39 7.54 11.30 -13.34
CA ASN A 39 8.44 11.67 -14.42
C ASN A 39 9.91 11.82 -13.96
N GLY A 40 10.30 11.05 -12.94
CA GLY A 40 11.66 10.96 -12.43
C GLY A 40 12.57 10.05 -13.28
N PRO A 41 13.83 9.89 -12.86
CA PRO A 41 14.86 9.15 -13.60
C PRO A 41 14.66 7.63 -13.58
N VAL A 42 13.97 7.10 -12.56
CA VAL A 42 13.64 5.68 -12.44
C VAL A 42 12.12 5.46 -12.56
N PRO A 43 11.66 4.48 -13.37
CA PRO A 43 10.23 4.27 -13.59
C PRO A 43 9.55 3.42 -12.52
N ARG A 44 10.31 2.67 -11.70
CA ARG A 44 9.78 1.74 -10.69
C ARG A 44 10.65 1.71 -9.45
N LEU A 45 10.03 1.55 -8.28
CA LEU A 45 10.70 1.39 -6.99
C LEU A 45 10.03 0.30 -6.15
N ALA A 46 10.82 -0.43 -5.38
CA ALA A 46 10.33 -1.47 -4.48
C ALA A 46 10.30 -0.98 -3.04
N TRP A 47 9.11 -0.96 -2.43
CA TRP A 47 8.91 -0.49 -1.05
C TRP A 47 8.70 -1.66 -0.11
N PRO A 48 9.35 -1.72 1.07
CA PRO A 48 9.05 -2.71 2.09
C PRO A 48 7.78 -2.30 2.84
N ILE A 49 6.61 -2.70 2.35
CA ILE A 49 5.30 -2.27 2.85
C ILE A 49 4.38 -3.43 3.19
N VAL A 50 3.38 -3.16 4.03
CA VAL A 50 2.16 -3.98 4.14
C VAL A 50 1.01 -3.07 3.73
N SER A 51 0.26 -3.49 2.72
CA SER A 51 -0.92 -2.77 2.23
C SER A 51 -2.22 -3.35 2.76
N PHE A 52 -3.16 -2.44 3.02
CA PHE A 52 -4.52 -2.77 3.40
C PHE A 52 -5.48 -1.87 2.62
N CYS A 53 -6.63 -2.42 2.21
CA CYS A 53 -7.61 -1.67 1.42
C CYS A 53 -8.98 -1.65 2.12
N ASP A 54 -9.71 -0.54 1.97
CA ASP A 54 -11.08 -0.35 2.48
C ASP A 54 -12.08 -0.66 1.37
N ILE A 55 -12.18 -1.94 1.01
CA ILE A 55 -13.01 -2.39 -0.10
C ILE A 55 -14.31 -3.00 0.45
N PRO A 56 -15.49 -2.56 -0.02
CA PRO A 56 -16.75 -3.21 0.31
C PRO A 56 -16.75 -4.69 -0.07
N ILE A 57 -17.37 -5.53 0.77
CA ILE A 57 -17.46 -6.99 0.56
C ILE A 57 -18.04 -7.32 -0.83
N SER A 58 -18.99 -6.51 -1.32
CA SER A 58 -19.60 -6.68 -2.64
C SER A 58 -18.62 -6.57 -3.83
N ARG A 59 -17.46 -5.95 -3.64
CA ARG A 59 -16.39 -5.83 -4.67
C ARG A 59 -15.26 -6.83 -4.48
N LEU A 60 -15.29 -7.68 -3.45
CA LEU A 60 -14.22 -8.64 -3.15
C LEU A 60 -13.91 -9.60 -4.29
N HIS A 61 -14.90 -9.96 -5.10
CA HIS A 61 -14.69 -10.91 -6.21
C HIS A 61 -13.71 -10.37 -7.27
N GLU A 62 -13.73 -9.06 -7.53
CA GLU A 62 -12.77 -8.42 -8.45
C GLU A 62 -11.36 -8.35 -7.82
N HIS A 63 -11.29 -8.14 -6.50
CA HIS A 63 -10.03 -8.04 -5.77
C HIS A 63 -9.34 -9.39 -5.53
N THR A 64 -10.08 -10.46 -5.28
CA THR A 64 -9.52 -11.80 -5.02
C THR A 64 -8.80 -12.35 -6.25
N ASN A 65 -9.34 -12.10 -7.45
CA ASN A 65 -8.69 -12.45 -8.71
C ASN A 65 -7.34 -11.73 -8.92
N PHE A 66 -7.21 -10.49 -8.42
CA PHE A 66 -6.02 -9.66 -8.65
C PHE A 66 -4.98 -9.79 -7.53
N TYR A 67 -5.41 -9.67 -6.27
CA TYR A 67 -4.56 -9.59 -5.09
C TYR A 67 -4.39 -10.92 -4.35
N GLY A 68 -5.29 -11.87 -4.58
CA GLY A 68 -5.21 -13.24 -4.06
C GLY A 68 -6.46 -13.70 -3.33
N ASN A 69 -6.57 -15.01 -3.21
CA ASN A 69 -7.79 -15.68 -2.74
C ASN A 69 -7.91 -15.73 -1.21
N TYR A 70 -6.90 -15.25 -0.49
CA TYR A 70 -6.87 -15.25 0.97
C TYR A 70 -6.84 -13.83 1.51
N GLY A 71 -7.70 -13.52 2.47
CA GLY A 71 -7.81 -12.18 3.05
C GLY A 71 -7.86 -12.18 4.58
N ILE A 72 -7.23 -11.18 5.22
CA ILE A 72 -7.33 -10.91 6.66
C ILE A 72 -7.96 -9.53 6.85
N GLY A 73 -9.02 -9.46 7.66
CA GLY A 73 -9.67 -8.22 8.05
C GLY A 73 -9.13 -7.66 9.36
N LEU A 74 -8.83 -6.36 9.38
CA LEU A 74 -8.48 -5.59 10.57
C LEU A 74 -9.58 -4.58 10.90
N CYS A 75 -10.17 -4.66 12.09
CA CYS A 75 -11.15 -3.67 12.54
C CYS A 75 -10.52 -2.27 12.68
N ARG A 76 -11.18 -1.25 12.14
CA ARG A 76 -10.73 0.15 12.11
C ARG A 76 -10.37 0.71 13.50
N GLU A 77 -11.05 0.27 14.55
CA GLU A 77 -10.76 0.69 15.94
C GLU A 77 -9.35 0.30 16.40
N ARG A 78 -8.84 -0.84 15.93
CA ARG A 78 -7.48 -1.31 16.24
C ARG A 78 -6.42 -0.63 15.39
N TRP A 79 -6.80 0.12 14.36
CA TRP A 79 -5.87 0.74 13.40
C TRP A 79 -5.02 1.86 14.01
N ARG A 80 -5.54 2.63 14.98
CA ARG A 80 -4.96 3.92 15.40
C ARG A 80 -3.63 3.70 16.10
N ALA A 81 -3.52 2.55 16.75
CA ALA A 81 -2.33 2.12 17.47
C ALA A 81 -1.29 1.43 16.57
N THR A 82 -1.60 1.16 15.29
CA THR A 82 -0.67 0.45 14.37
C THR A 82 0.28 1.37 13.63
N GLY A 83 -0.09 2.64 13.41
CA GLY A 83 0.67 3.54 12.53
C GLY A 83 0.37 3.36 11.04
N LEU A 84 -0.69 2.62 10.69
CA LEU A 84 -1.25 2.61 9.33
C LEU A 84 -1.69 4.03 8.93
N ASN A 85 -1.28 4.46 7.73
CA ASN A 85 -1.68 5.73 7.16
C ASN A 85 -2.35 5.51 5.79
N PRO A 86 -3.46 6.20 5.49
CA PRO A 86 -4.03 6.21 4.15
C PRO A 86 -3.01 6.79 3.16
N LEU A 87 -3.03 6.29 1.93
CA LEU A 87 -2.22 6.87 0.85
C LEU A 87 -2.66 8.30 0.54
N LEU A 88 -1.67 9.13 0.22
CA LEU A 88 -1.90 10.40 -0.46
C LEU A 88 -2.06 10.11 -1.96
N TYR A 89 -3.28 10.27 -2.44
CA TYR A 89 -3.56 10.17 -3.87
C TYR A 89 -3.30 11.50 -4.55
N VAL A 90 -2.43 11.47 -5.55
CA VAL A 90 -1.90 12.67 -6.19
C VAL A 90 -2.48 12.80 -7.59
N SER A 91 -3.09 13.97 -7.87
CA SER A 91 -3.55 14.32 -9.21
C SER A 91 -2.36 14.67 -10.10
N SER A 92 -2.45 14.31 -11.38
CA SER A 92 -1.39 14.50 -12.39
C SER A 92 -0.97 15.96 -12.56
N ASP A 93 -1.87 16.90 -12.29
CA ASP A 93 -1.65 18.34 -12.51
C ASP A 93 -1.51 19.12 -11.19
N SER A 94 -1.34 18.40 -10.08
CA SER A 94 -1.21 19.04 -8.77
C SER A 94 0.22 19.51 -8.49
N ILE A 95 0.35 20.63 -7.79
CA ILE A 95 1.65 21.10 -7.26
C ILE A 95 2.33 20.05 -6.36
N VAL A 96 1.53 19.18 -5.73
CA VAL A 96 2.02 18.06 -4.91
C VAL A 96 2.86 17.10 -5.76
N LYS A 97 2.44 16.79 -6.99
CA LYS A 97 3.22 15.95 -7.90
C LYS A 97 4.61 16.55 -8.15
N GLU A 98 4.67 17.85 -8.41
CA GLU A 98 5.94 18.54 -8.68
C GLU A 98 6.85 18.51 -7.44
N SER A 99 6.30 18.79 -6.25
CA SER A 99 7.07 18.68 -5.00
C SER A 99 7.60 17.27 -4.75
N LEU A 100 6.83 16.23 -5.09
CA LEU A 100 7.28 14.84 -4.95
C LEU A 100 8.35 14.46 -5.99
N ARG A 101 8.25 15.01 -7.21
CA ARG A 101 9.27 14.85 -8.25
C ARG A 101 10.60 15.46 -7.79
N GLU A 102 10.58 16.69 -7.30
CA GLU A 102 11.78 17.37 -6.78
C GLU A 102 12.37 16.60 -5.59
N LEU A 103 11.52 16.14 -4.66
CA LEU A 103 11.97 15.30 -3.55
C LEU A 103 12.68 14.02 -4.03
N LEU A 104 12.16 13.37 -5.08
CA LEU A 104 12.78 12.19 -5.67
C LEU A 104 14.16 12.50 -6.28
N LEU A 105 14.30 13.63 -6.98
CA LEU A 105 15.58 14.08 -7.57
C LEU A 105 16.61 14.46 -6.51
N GLU A 106 16.18 15.10 -5.42
CA GLU A 106 17.04 15.44 -4.29
C GLU A 106 17.57 14.19 -3.59
N VAL A 107 16.72 13.17 -3.41
CA VAL A 107 17.09 11.89 -2.78
C VAL A 107 18.23 11.22 -3.52
N GLU A 108 18.28 11.26 -4.85
CA GLU A 108 19.37 10.62 -5.58
C GLU A 108 20.74 11.26 -5.28
N ASN A 109 20.75 12.59 -5.14
CA ASN A 109 21.97 13.38 -4.96
C ASN A 109 22.39 13.56 -3.49
N ASN A 110 21.49 13.33 -2.55
CA ASN A 110 21.75 13.52 -1.13
C ASN A 110 22.62 12.40 -0.54
N ARG A 111 23.69 12.73 0.20
CA ARG A 111 24.52 11.71 0.88
C ARG A 111 24.02 11.32 2.27
N ASP A 112 23.13 12.12 2.86
CA ASP A 112 22.54 11.82 4.17
C ASP A 112 21.50 10.71 4.07
N LEU A 113 21.82 9.56 4.67
CA LEU A 113 20.96 8.38 4.69
C LEU A 113 19.63 8.63 5.39
N ARG A 114 19.60 9.49 6.42
CA ARG A 114 18.36 9.77 7.16
C ARG A 114 17.37 10.55 6.32
N SER A 115 17.83 11.59 5.62
CA SER A 115 17.00 12.38 4.72
C SER A 115 16.47 11.52 3.57
N LYS A 116 17.33 10.69 2.98
CA LYS A 116 16.92 9.68 1.98
C LYS A 116 15.81 8.78 2.50
N THR A 117 16.01 8.21 3.69
CA THR A 117 15.04 7.28 4.30
C THR A 117 13.70 7.98 4.54
N ASN A 118 13.69 9.19 5.09
CA ASN A 118 12.46 9.94 5.35
C ASN A 118 11.71 10.26 4.07
N ALA A 119 12.41 10.71 3.03
CA ALA A 119 11.82 11.00 1.73
C ALA A 119 11.23 9.74 1.08
N MET A 120 11.96 8.61 1.14
CA MET A 120 11.49 7.32 0.64
C MET A 120 10.24 6.82 1.38
N VAL A 121 10.14 7.03 2.70
CA VAL A 121 8.92 6.74 3.46
C VAL A 121 7.76 7.59 2.96
N MET A 122 7.95 8.90 2.74
CA MET A 122 6.89 9.77 2.23
C MET A 122 6.46 9.40 0.81
N LEU A 123 7.40 9.08 -0.07
CA LEU A 123 7.14 8.63 -1.44
C LEU A 123 6.37 7.31 -1.46
N ALA A 124 6.70 6.36 -0.58
CA ALA A 124 5.94 5.11 -0.44
C ALA A 124 4.47 5.34 -0.06
N HIS A 125 4.16 6.45 0.64
CA HIS A 125 2.81 6.85 1.00
C HIS A 125 2.08 7.68 -0.07
N CYS A 126 2.63 7.79 -1.28
CA CYS A 126 2.02 8.53 -2.39
C CYS A 126 1.71 7.60 -3.58
N LYS A 127 0.56 7.81 -4.23
CA LYS A 127 0.14 7.04 -5.41
C LYS A 127 -0.66 7.96 -6.35
N PRO A 128 -0.64 7.78 -7.67
CA PRO A 128 -1.50 8.57 -8.55
C PRO A 128 -2.97 8.17 -8.33
N LEU A 129 -3.90 8.96 -8.83
CA LEU A 129 -5.34 8.63 -8.76
C LEU A 129 -5.67 7.31 -9.50
N GLY A 130 -4.97 7.04 -10.60
CA GLY A 130 -5.09 5.79 -11.33
C GLY A 130 -3.83 5.50 -12.15
N GLY A 131 -3.76 4.30 -12.70
CA GLY A 131 -2.62 3.86 -13.49
C GLY A 131 -2.75 2.44 -13.99
N TRP A 132 -1.70 1.97 -14.67
CA TRP A 132 -1.64 0.64 -15.22
C TRP A 132 -1.04 -0.33 -14.22
N MET A 133 -1.71 -1.45 -13.97
CA MET A 133 -1.13 -2.57 -13.24
C MET A 133 -1.13 -3.83 -14.09
N THR A 134 -0.19 -4.73 -13.80
CA THR A 134 -0.13 -6.06 -14.42
C THR A 134 -0.67 -7.07 -13.41
N ALA A 135 -1.76 -7.75 -13.75
CA ALA A 135 -2.20 -8.92 -12.98
C ALA A 135 -1.26 -10.10 -13.22
N SER A 136 -1.25 -11.09 -12.32
CA SER A 136 -0.54 -12.36 -12.54
C SER A 136 -1.09 -13.05 -13.80
N GLY A 137 -0.38 -12.92 -14.93
CA GLY A 137 -0.83 -13.39 -16.26
C GLY A 137 -0.88 -12.33 -17.36
N GLU A 138 0.04 -11.35 -17.34
CA GLU A 138 0.43 -10.47 -18.47
C GLU A 138 -0.54 -9.35 -18.91
N LYS A 139 -1.85 -9.44 -18.65
CA LYS A 139 -2.76 -8.37 -19.09
C LYS A 139 -2.60 -7.11 -18.25
N LYS A 140 -2.09 -6.03 -18.85
CA LYS A 140 -2.16 -4.68 -18.28
C LYS A 140 -3.60 -4.23 -18.21
N MET A 141 -4.01 -3.76 -17.04
CA MET A 141 -5.33 -3.17 -16.80
C MET A 141 -5.16 -1.78 -16.22
N GLU A 142 -5.99 -0.86 -16.69
CA GLU A 142 -6.14 0.44 -16.07
C GLU A 142 -6.93 0.30 -14.78
N LYS A 143 -6.51 1.02 -13.75
CA LYS A 143 -7.05 0.89 -12.41
C LYS A 143 -7.20 2.22 -11.73
N ASP A 144 -8.37 2.44 -11.14
CA ASP A 144 -8.64 3.56 -10.24
C ASP A 144 -8.12 3.19 -8.83
N PHE A 145 -6.95 3.69 -8.49
CA PHE A 145 -6.31 3.44 -7.19
C PHE A 145 -7.04 4.17 -6.06
N TYR A 146 -7.65 5.31 -6.33
CA TYR A 146 -8.40 6.08 -5.34
C TYR A 146 -9.59 5.29 -4.81
N SER A 147 -10.24 4.51 -5.67
CA SER A 147 -11.37 3.64 -5.29
C SER A 147 -11.02 2.56 -4.26
N GLU A 148 -9.75 2.18 -4.14
CA GLU A 148 -9.31 1.12 -3.21
C GLU A 148 -9.10 1.62 -1.77
N CYS A 149 -8.99 2.94 -1.58
CA CYS A 149 -8.78 3.56 -0.26
C CYS A 149 -7.65 2.86 0.53
N GLU A 150 -6.53 2.64 -0.14
CA GLU A 150 -5.36 1.92 0.35
C GLU A 150 -4.71 2.66 1.52
N SER A 151 -4.24 1.89 2.50
CA SER A 151 -3.48 2.35 3.65
C SER A 151 -2.24 1.47 3.82
N LEU A 152 -1.10 2.10 4.08
CA LEU A 152 0.19 1.42 4.19
C LEU A 152 0.78 1.54 5.59
N ILE A 153 1.62 0.57 5.92
CA ILE A 153 2.54 0.62 7.04
C ILE A 153 3.92 0.11 6.61
N VAL A 154 4.96 0.82 7.06
CA VAL A 154 6.38 0.55 6.77
C VAL A 154 7.07 0.00 8.03
N ARG A 155 6.42 -0.95 8.71
CA ARG A 155 6.94 -1.59 9.93
C ARG A 155 6.27 -2.94 10.17
N VAL A 156 7.00 -3.85 10.81
CA VAL A 156 6.45 -5.10 11.37
C VAL A 156 5.46 -4.78 12.48
N PHE A 157 4.28 -5.39 12.45
CA PHE A 157 3.30 -5.27 13.53
C PHE A 157 2.48 -6.54 13.75
N ARG A 158 2.14 -6.81 15.01
CA ARG A 158 1.27 -7.91 15.43
C ARG A 158 -0.08 -7.36 15.87
N VAL A 159 -1.15 -7.88 15.27
CA VAL A 159 -2.54 -7.52 15.63
C VAL A 159 -3.13 -8.50 16.65
N PHE A 160 -2.64 -9.74 16.66
CA PHE A 160 -3.21 -10.80 17.50
C PHE A 160 -2.51 -10.85 18.86
N ARG A 161 -3.20 -10.37 19.90
CA ARG A 161 -2.95 -10.79 21.28
C ARG A 161 -3.91 -11.95 21.56
N VAL A 162 -3.35 -13.12 21.87
CA VAL A 162 -4.12 -14.22 22.46
C VAL A 162 -4.54 -13.78 23.85
N PHE A 163 -5.83 -13.52 24.05
CA PHE A 163 -6.38 -13.41 25.39
C PHE A 163 -6.66 -14.82 25.88
N ARG A 164 -5.98 -15.23 26.96
CA ARG A 164 -6.45 -16.32 27.81
C ARG A 164 -7.48 -15.71 28.75
N GLY A 165 -8.72 -16.19 28.67
CA GLY A 165 -9.70 -16.03 29.75
C GLY A 165 -9.37 -16.97 30.91
#